data_AF-A0A2T3WC26-F1
#
_entry.id   AF-A0A2T3WC26-F1
#
_cell.length_a   1.000
_cell.length_b   1.000
_cell.length_c   1.000
_cell.angle_alpha   90.00
_cell.angle_beta   90.00
_cell.angle_gamma   90.00
#
_symmetry.space_group_name_H-M   'P 1'
#
loop_
_entity.id
_entity.type
_entity.pdbx_description
1 polymer ?
#
loop_
_entity_poly.entity_id
_entity_poly.type
_entity_poly.pdbx_seq_one_letter_code
_entity_poly.pdbx_strand_id
1 'polypeptide(L)'
;MTGPGNLRVHEALLYGGTQERVVWVYGTAQGGQSSVKLGNTPVELRAQGSGNLALSGTLSVNGNATYRLPTTPMAQKLSVTRSTSGLFTVTPQPGTSLSAVYYTDGRTWTRLGGVQGTVSGTPVDGLQGAGRLSADEGRALGRELLGQGPLAVAVLDERTLPDAPLTIEPAPSEYLRTGLYILPNVPQASTPTPPTPGTPTGGARVTFTEVASGTNATATAFSAQLATTSAAALNLYAQAYGRQTGAPTPPSITGSTLVGVFLGQRPTGGYTVKVTNVAASGSTLTLTVRVTAPSGFATQAITSPWTLVRVPGTYTRVNVVDEQGQPIQGGSESR
;
A
#
# COMPACT_ATOMS: atom_id res chain seq x y z
N MET A 1 -13.43 -17.62 -41.93
CA MET A 1 -13.46 -18.08 -40.52
C MET A 1 -14.89 -18.36 -40.16
N THR A 2 -15.20 -19.56 -39.67
CA THR A 2 -16.51 -19.92 -39.11
C THR A 2 -16.49 -19.54 -37.63
N GLY A 3 -16.94 -18.32 -37.33
CA GLY A 3 -17.07 -17.84 -35.94
C GLY A 3 -18.19 -18.58 -35.20
N PRO A 4 -18.18 -18.58 -33.86
CA PRO A 4 -19.26 -19.19 -33.08
C PRO A 4 -20.57 -18.41 -33.27
N GLY A 5 -21.70 -19.10 -33.18
CA GLY A 5 -23.00 -18.45 -33.10
C GLY A 5 -23.11 -17.59 -31.84
N ASN A 6 -23.70 -16.40 -31.98
CA ASN A 6 -23.88 -15.42 -30.88
C ASN A 6 -22.59 -15.05 -30.15
N LEU A 7 -21.52 -14.76 -30.91
CA LEU A 7 -20.23 -14.31 -30.38
C LEU A 7 -20.41 -13.05 -29.53
N ARG A 8 -19.96 -13.07 -28.28
CA ARG A 8 -19.86 -11.90 -27.38
C ARG A 8 -18.49 -11.89 -26.72
N VAL A 9 -17.93 -10.71 -26.50
CA VAL A 9 -16.57 -10.56 -25.98
C VAL A 9 -16.55 -9.53 -24.87
N HIS A 10 -16.10 -9.94 -23.69
CA HIS A 10 -15.99 -9.06 -22.53
C HIS A 10 -14.53 -8.93 -22.10
N GLU A 11 -14.13 -7.72 -21.72
CA GLU A 11 -12.77 -7.40 -21.31
C GLU A 11 -12.69 -6.80 -19.91
N ALA A 12 -11.72 -7.29 -19.14
CA ALA A 12 -11.22 -6.64 -17.94
C ALA A 12 -9.76 -6.21 -18.18
N LEU A 13 -9.49 -4.90 -18.13
CA LEU A 13 -8.14 -4.36 -18.22
C LEU A 13 -7.66 -4.03 -16.80
N LEU A 14 -6.66 -4.75 -16.34
CA LEU A 14 -6.05 -4.61 -15.03
C LEU A 14 -4.79 -3.75 -15.15
N TYR A 15 -4.73 -2.70 -14.35
CA TYR A 15 -3.60 -1.77 -14.26
C TYR A 15 -3.04 -1.71 -12.85
N GLY A 16 -1.79 -1.25 -12.69
CA GLY A 16 -1.16 -1.06 -11.38
C GLY A 16 -0.46 -2.32 -10.89
N GLY A 17 -0.91 -2.88 -9.76
CA GLY A 17 -0.33 -4.06 -9.12
C GLY A 17 -0.37 -5.33 -9.98
N THR A 18 -1.30 -5.38 -10.94
CA THR A 18 -1.34 -6.38 -12.01
C THR A 18 -1.51 -5.63 -13.33
N GLN A 19 -0.79 -6.04 -14.37
CA GLN A 19 -0.82 -5.41 -15.70
C GLN A 19 -1.22 -6.44 -16.74
N GLU A 20 -2.52 -6.59 -16.93
CA GLU A 20 -3.06 -7.65 -17.76
C GLU A 20 -4.45 -7.32 -18.27
N ARG A 21 -4.70 -7.64 -19.54
CA ARG A 21 -6.02 -7.67 -20.17
C ARG A 21 -6.50 -9.11 -20.15
N VAL A 22 -7.63 -9.33 -19.50
CA VAL A 22 -8.34 -10.62 -19.46
C VAL A 22 -9.56 -10.52 -20.36
N VAL A 23 -9.71 -11.48 -21.28
CA VAL A 23 -10.78 -11.49 -22.27
C VAL A 23 -11.57 -12.79 -22.18
N TRP A 24 -12.87 -12.68 -21.90
CA TRP A 24 -13.82 -13.78 -22.00
C TRP A 24 -14.50 -13.77 -23.37
N VAL A 25 -14.57 -14.95 -23.99
CA VAL A 25 -15.26 -15.14 -25.27
C VAL A 25 -16.48 -16.02 -25.00
N TYR A 26 -17.67 -15.52 -25.29
CA TYR A 26 -18.92 -16.26 -25.17
C TYR A 26 -19.45 -16.66 -26.53
N GLY A 27 -20.15 -17.79 -26.57
CA GLY A 27 -20.83 -18.25 -27.77
C GLY A 27 -20.98 -19.77 -27.77
N THR A 28 -21.49 -20.28 -28.88
CA THR A 28 -21.62 -21.73 -29.10
C THR A 28 -20.70 -22.17 -30.23
N ALA A 29 -19.77 -23.08 -29.95
CA ALA A 29 -18.91 -23.68 -30.97
C ALA A 29 -19.73 -24.62 -31.87
N GLN A 30 -19.98 -24.23 -33.12
CA GLN A 30 -20.63 -25.09 -34.10
C GLN A 30 -19.66 -26.20 -34.53
N GLY A 31 -20.01 -27.47 -34.27
CA GLY A 31 -19.16 -28.61 -34.63
C GLY A 31 -17.99 -28.89 -33.65
N GLY A 32 -18.02 -28.33 -32.44
CA GLY A 32 -17.04 -28.61 -31.38
C GLY A 32 -15.79 -27.73 -31.36
N GLN A 33 -15.50 -27.02 -32.46
CA GLN A 33 -14.38 -26.08 -32.58
C GLN A 33 -14.77 -24.92 -33.52
N SER A 34 -14.40 -23.70 -33.16
CA SER A 34 -14.55 -22.50 -34.01
C SER A 34 -13.29 -21.63 -33.96
N SER A 35 -13.14 -20.65 -34.84
CA SER A 35 -11.99 -19.75 -34.82
C SER A 35 -12.38 -18.29 -35.03
N VAL A 36 -11.68 -17.41 -34.33
CA VAL A 36 -11.84 -15.95 -34.40
C VAL A 36 -10.46 -15.30 -34.42
N LYS A 37 -10.35 -14.05 -34.87
CA LYS A 37 -9.16 -13.24 -34.59
C LYS A 37 -9.42 -12.37 -33.37
N LEU A 38 -8.47 -12.38 -32.44
CA LEU A 38 -8.40 -11.46 -31.31
C LEU A 38 -7.17 -10.58 -31.52
N GLY A 39 -7.40 -9.29 -31.75
CA GLY A 39 -6.42 -8.40 -32.37
C GLY A 39 -6.04 -8.90 -33.76
N ASN A 40 -4.74 -9.08 -33.99
CA ASN A 40 -4.21 -9.64 -35.23
C ASN A 40 -3.90 -11.15 -35.11
N THR A 41 -4.30 -11.79 -34.01
CA THR A 41 -3.95 -13.17 -33.71
C THR A 41 -5.15 -14.09 -33.96
N PRO A 42 -5.08 -15.05 -34.90
CA PRO A 42 -6.08 -16.09 -35.00
C PRO A 42 -6.01 -16.99 -33.77
N VAL A 43 -7.16 -17.26 -33.16
CA VAL A 43 -7.28 -18.13 -31.98
C VAL A 43 -8.34 -19.19 -32.22
N GLU A 44 -8.11 -20.33 -31.60
CA GLU A 44 -9.04 -21.45 -31.60
C GLU A 44 -9.96 -21.37 -30.40
N LEU A 45 -11.25 -21.56 -30.64
CA LEU A 45 -12.29 -21.60 -29.61
C LEU A 45 -12.84 -23.01 -29.47
N ARG A 46 -12.87 -23.52 -28.24
CA ARG A 46 -13.44 -24.82 -27.90
C ARG A 46 -14.44 -24.70 -26.75
N ALA A 47 -15.16 -25.79 -26.47
CA ALA A 47 -15.92 -25.90 -25.24
C ALA A 47 -15.06 -25.54 -24.02
N GLN A 48 -15.64 -24.85 -23.05
CA GLN A 48 -14.92 -24.38 -21.88
C GLN A 48 -14.53 -25.55 -20.97
N GLY A 49 -13.33 -25.47 -20.41
CA GLY A 49 -12.83 -26.41 -19.40
C GLY A 49 -13.12 -25.95 -17.98
N SER A 50 -12.45 -26.58 -17.01
CA SER A 50 -12.44 -26.11 -15.61
C SER A 50 -11.31 -25.11 -15.39
N GLY A 51 -11.55 -24.08 -14.57
CA GLY A 51 -10.53 -23.12 -14.15
C GLY A 51 -11.14 -21.95 -13.36
N ASN A 52 -10.31 -21.16 -12.68
CA ASN A 52 -10.79 -20.06 -11.83
C ASN A 52 -11.56 -18.97 -12.58
N LEU A 53 -11.19 -18.74 -13.86
CA LEU A 53 -11.86 -17.78 -14.74
C LEU A 53 -12.76 -18.45 -15.79
N ALA A 54 -12.97 -19.76 -15.69
CA ALA A 54 -13.89 -20.46 -16.60
C ALA A 54 -15.32 -20.20 -16.16
N LEU A 55 -16.13 -19.58 -17.04
CA LEU A 55 -17.49 -19.18 -16.74
C LEU A 55 -18.49 -19.96 -17.60
N SER A 56 -19.71 -20.12 -17.10
CA SER A 56 -20.80 -20.68 -17.88
C SER A 56 -21.04 -19.87 -19.16
N GLY A 57 -21.18 -20.56 -20.29
CA GLY A 57 -21.40 -19.95 -21.60
C GLY A 57 -20.16 -19.32 -22.26
N THR A 58 -18.99 -19.37 -21.62
CA THR A 58 -17.73 -19.00 -22.27
C THR A 58 -17.18 -20.16 -23.10
N LEU A 59 -16.26 -19.85 -24.00
CA LEU A 59 -15.45 -20.79 -24.78
C LEU A 59 -14.00 -20.65 -24.33
N SER A 60 -13.27 -21.76 -24.32
CA SER A 60 -11.83 -21.70 -24.08
C SER A 60 -11.12 -21.14 -25.31
N VAL A 61 -10.10 -20.33 -25.10
CA VAL A 61 -9.28 -19.71 -26.16
C VAL A 61 -7.90 -20.37 -26.16
N ASN A 62 -7.56 -21.10 -27.22
CA ASN A 62 -6.36 -21.92 -27.31
C ASN A 62 -6.18 -22.86 -26.09
N GLY A 63 -7.30 -23.41 -25.58
CA GLY A 63 -7.31 -24.28 -24.40
C GLY A 63 -7.31 -23.57 -23.05
N ASN A 64 -7.21 -22.23 -23.00
CA ASN A 64 -7.25 -21.45 -21.76
C ASN A 64 -8.64 -20.88 -21.50
N ALA A 65 -9.00 -20.66 -20.23
CA ALA A 65 -10.30 -20.11 -19.87
C ALA A 65 -10.57 -18.71 -20.45
N THR A 66 -9.51 -17.93 -20.64
CA THR A 66 -9.54 -16.54 -21.13
C THR A 66 -8.38 -16.29 -22.07
N TYR A 67 -8.53 -15.34 -22.98
CA TYR A 67 -7.40 -14.78 -23.72
C TYR A 67 -6.73 -13.67 -22.91
N ARG A 68 -5.40 -13.64 -22.87
CA ARG A 68 -4.63 -12.75 -22.00
C ARG A 68 -3.58 -11.98 -22.80
N LEU A 69 -3.44 -10.69 -22.51
CA LEU A 69 -2.46 -9.78 -23.11
C LEU A 69 -1.92 -8.83 -22.04
N PRO A 70 -0.69 -8.29 -22.16
CA PRO A 70 -0.25 -7.23 -21.28
C PRO A 70 -1.05 -5.94 -21.54
N THR A 71 -1.21 -5.11 -20.52
CA THR A 71 -1.74 -3.73 -20.63
C THR A 71 -0.60 -2.72 -20.59
N THR A 72 -0.88 -1.51 -21.07
CA THR A 72 0.03 -0.38 -20.94
C THR A 72 0.28 -0.07 -19.45
N PRO A 73 1.55 0.11 -19.00
CA PRO A 73 1.86 0.51 -17.64
C PRO A 73 1.17 1.82 -17.25
N MET A 74 0.66 1.89 -16.02
CA MET A 74 -0.09 3.04 -15.54
C MET A 74 0.43 3.51 -14.19
N ALA A 75 0.72 4.80 -14.07
CA ALA A 75 1.05 5.45 -12.80
C ALA A 75 -0.12 5.32 -11.80
N GLN A 76 0.19 5.47 -10.52
CA GLN A 76 -0.82 5.37 -9.46
C GLN A 76 -2.02 6.29 -9.70
N LYS A 77 -3.23 5.75 -9.49
CA LYS A 77 -4.50 6.46 -9.72
C LYS A 77 -5.26 6.84 -8.46
N LEU A 78 -4.99 6.15 -7.36
CA LEU A 78 -5.54 6.47 -6.06
C LEU A 78 -4.64 5.97 -4.94
N SER A 79 -4.81 6.55 -3.76
CA SER A 79 -4.35 5.98 -2.49
C SER A 79 -5.56 5.58 -1.66
N VAL A 80 -5.46 4.46 -0.95
CA VAL A 80 -6.47 4.00 0.01
C VAL A 80 -5.77 3.66 1.31
N THR A 81 -6.33 4.07 2.44
CA THR A 81 -5.95 3.57 3.76
C THR A 81 -7.18 3.10 4.51
N ARG A 82 -7.03 2.10 5.38
CA ARG A 82 -8.13 1.57 6.22
C ARG A 82 -7.84 1.85 7.68
N SER A 83 -8.73 2.55 8.38
CA SER A 83 -8.59 2.82 9.81
C SER A 83 -8.94 1.61 10.68
N THR A 84 -8.55 1.63 11.97
CA THR A 84 -8.95 0.62 12.95
C THR A 84 -10.45 0.59 13.24
N SER A 85 -11.17 1.69 13.03
CA SER A 85 -12.64 1.73 13.13
C SER A 85 -13.34 1.11 11.92
N GLY A 86 -12.59 0.63 10.92
CA GLY A 86 -13.14 0.00 9.72
C GLY A 86 -13.53 0.99 8.61
N LEU A 87 -13.37 2.31 8.82
CA LEU A 87 -13.53 3.32 7.78
C LEU A 87 -12.32 3.36 6.85
N PHE A 88 -12.53 3.82 5.62
CA PHE A 88 -11.51 3.94 4.59
C PHE A 88 -11.30 5.41 4.23
N THR A 89 -10.05 5.81 3.99
CA THR A 89 -9.74 7.11 3.35
C THR A 89 -9.29 6.85 1.93
N VAL A 90 -10.01 7.41 0.96
CA VAL A 90 -9.74 7.26 -0.47
C VAL A 90 -9.32 8.61 -1.03
N THR A 91 -8.18 8.65 -1.72
CA THR A 91 -7.66 9.87 -2.36
C THR A 91 -7.31 9.58 -3.81
N PRO A 92 -8.17 9.94 -4.78
CA PRO A 92 -7.83 9.89 -6.20
C PRO A 92 -6.66 10.82 -6.52
N GLN A 93 -5.82 10.43 -7.48
CA GLN A 93 -4.80 11.31 -8.04
C GLN A 93 -5.45 12.35 -8.98
N PRO A 94 -4.86 13.55 -9.12
CA PRO A 94 -5.39 14.59 -9.99
C PRO A 94 -5.70 14.07 -11.41
N GLY A 95 -6.86 14.44 -11.94
CA GLY A 95 -7.30 14.01 -13.29
C GLY A 95 -7.78 12.56 -13.39
N THR A 96 -7.87 11.83 -12.27
CA THR A 96 -8.42 10.46 -12.26
C THR A 96 -9.92 10.50 -12.10
N SER A 97 -10.65 9.82 -13.00
CA SER A 97 -12.09 9.61 -12.89
C SER A 97 -12.37 8.16 -12.47
N LEU A 98 -12.98 7.99 -11.30
CA LEU A 98 -13.30 6.70 -10.70
C LEU A 98 -14.83 6.56 -10.55
N SER A 99 -15.39 5.40 -10.90
CA SER A 99 -16.82 5.12 -10.73
C SER A 99 -17.14 4.30 -9.47
N ALA A 100 -16.19 3.48 -9.00
CA ALA A 100 -16.30 2.71 -7.78
C ALA A 100 -14.91 2.34 -7.24
N VAL A 101 -14.84 2.03 -5.94
CA VAL A 101 -13.65 1.43 -5.31
C VAL A 101 -14.09 0.23 -4.49
N TYR A 102 -13.35 -0.85 -4.62
CA TYR A 102 -13.49 -2.08 -3.86
C TYR A 102 -12.25 -2.29 -3.02
N TYR A 103 -12.40 -2.93 -1.87
CA TYR A 103 -11.32 -3.32 -0.98
C TYR A 103 -11.45 -4.80 -0.65
N THR A 104 -10.31 -5.49 -0.54
CA THR A 104 -10.24 -6.79 0.13
C THR A 104 -9.09 -6.79 1.11
N ASP A 105 -9.26 -7.52 2.21
CA ASP A 105 -8.20 -7.86 3.15
C ASP A 105 -7.42 -9.12 2.73
N GLY A 106 -7.70 -9.63 1.53
CA GLY A 106 -7.16 -10.88 0.99
C GLY A 106 -8.11 -12.07 1.18
N ARG A 107 -9.24 -11.89 1.90
CA ARG A 107 -10.23 -12.95 2.15
C ARG A 107 -11.63 -12.55 1.72
N THR A 108 -12.04 -11.32 2.02
CA THR A 108 -13.42 -10.86 1.79
C THR A 108 -13.45 -9.54 1.05
N TRP A 109 -14.45 -9.38 0.19
CA TRP A 109 -14.61 -8.17 -0.61
C TRP A 109 -15.60 -7.19 0.02
N THR A 110 -15.25 -5.91 -0.08
CA THR A 110 -16.04 -4.78 0.40
C THR A 110 -16.11 -3.73 -0.70
N ARG A 111 -17.31 -3.30 -1.09
CA ARG A 111 -17.51 -2.14 -1.96
C ARG A 111 -17.55 -0.88 -1.11
N LEU A 112 -16.70 0.09 -1.41
CA LEU A 112 -16.64 1.35 -0.68
C LEU A 112 -17.83 2.25 -1.06
N GLY A 113 -18.34 3.00 -0.08
CA GLY A 113 -19.49 3.89 -0.25
C GLY A 113 -19.21 5.14 -1.09
N GLY A 114 -17.95 5.41 -1.40
CA GLY A 114 -17.54 6.53 -2.25
C GLY A 114 -16.12 6.34 -2.80
N VAL A 115 -15.76 7.19 -3.76
CA VAL A 115 -14.47 7.15 -4.48
C VAL A 115 -13.47 8.20 -3.98
N GLN A 116 -13.84 8.99 -2.98
CA GLN A 116 -13.01 10.04 -2.39
C GLN A 116 -13.42 10.28 -0.93
N GLY A 117 -12.47 10.72 -0.11
CA GLY A 117 -12.71 11.12 1.28
C GLY A 117 -12.78 9.92 2.22
N THR A 118 -13.34 10.14 3.41
CA THR A 118 -13.55 9.08 4.39
C THR A 118 -14.90 8.40 4.15
N VAL A 119 -14.88 7.09 3.90
CA VAL A 119 -16.05 6.30 3.50
C VAL A 119 -16.15 5.00 4.29
N SER A 120 -17.37 4.52 4.48
CA SER A 120 -17.63 3.14 4.95
C SER A 120 -17.64 2.18 3.75
N GLY A 121 -17.80 0.88 4.02
CA GLY A 121 -17.91 -0.13 2.98
C GLY A 121 -19.04 -1.12 3.27
N THR A 122 -19.56 -1.73 2.21
CA THR A 122 -20.57 -2.78 2.27
C THR A 122 -19.97 -4.09 1.75
N PRO A 123 -20.14 -5.23 2.45
CA PRO A 123 -19.68 -6.51 1.96
C PRO A 123 -20.28 -6.85 0.59
N VAL A 124 -19.46 -7.40 -0.30
CA VAL A 124 -19.86 -7.89 -1.63
C VAL A 124 -19.13 -9.18 -1.93
N ASP A 125 -19.65 -9.96 -2.88
CA ASP A 125 -18.97 -11.18 -3.34
C ASP A 125 -18.16 -10.87 -4.61
N GLY A 126 -16.85 -10.73 -4.44
CA GLY A 126 -15.92 -10.37 -5.51
C GLY A 126 -16.03 -8.91 -5.95
N LEU A 127 -15.92 -8.68 -7.25
CA LEU A 127 -16.04 -7.38 -7.91
C LEU A 127 -17.40 -7.21 -8.58
N GLN A 128 -18.47 -7.76 -8.01
CA GLN A 128 -19.82 -7.60 -8.55
C GLN A 128 -20.22 -6.12 -8.63
N GLY A 129 -20.72 -5.71 -9.81
CA GLY A 129 -21.07 -4.32 -10.08
C GLY A 129 -19.87 -3.41 -10.41
N ALA A 130 -18.68 -3.97 -10.63
CA ALA A 130 -17.52 -3.21 -11.10
C ALA A 130 -17.62 -2.96 -12.61
N GLY A 131 -17.86 -1.69 -12.97
CA GLY A 131 -17.92 -1.26 -14.37
C GLY A 131 -18.98 -2.01 -15.17
N ARG A 132 -18.57 -2.65 -16.25
CA ARG A 132 -19.42 -3.45 -17.13
C ARG A 132 -19.21 -4.96 -16.98
N LEU A 133 -18.52 -5.41 -15.92
CA LEU A 133 -18.42 -6.83 -15.62
C LEU A 133 -19.80 -7.40 -15.30
N SER A 134 -20.10 -8.57 -15.86
CA SER A 134 -21.20 -9.40 -15.36
C SER A 134 -20.93 -9.85 -13.92
N ALA A 135 -21.97 -10.33 -13.24
CA ALA A 135 -21.82 -10.78 -11.86
C ALA A 135 -20.86 -11.99 -11.74
N ASP A 136 -20.89 -12.91 -12.69
CA ASP A 136 -19.99 -14.08 -12.72
C ASP A 136 -18.53 -13.69 -13.00
N GLU A 137 -18.29 -12.76 -13.92
CA GLU A 137 -16.95 -12.22 -14.17
C GLU A 137 -16.39 -11.49 -12.96
N GLY A 138 -17.21 -10.64 -12.33
CA GLY A 138 -16.83 -9.93 -11.11
C GLY A 138 -16.47 -10.88 -9.97
N ARG A 139 -17.21 -11.98 -9.80
CA ARG A 139 -16.88 -13.02 -8.81
C ARG A 139 -15.57 -13.74 -9.15
N ALA A 140 -15.43 -14.23 -10.38
CA ALA A 140 -14.27 -15.00 -10.79
C ALA A 140 -12.98 -14.18 -10.71
N LEU A 141 -13.01 -12.94 -11.23
CA LEU A 141 -11.87 -12.02 -11.13
C LEU A 141 -11.59 -11.63 -9.68
N GLY A 142 -12.64 -11.38 -8.89
CA GLY A 142 -12.50 -11.11 -7.46
C GLY A 142 -11.82 -12.25 -6.71
N ARG A 143 -12.13 -13.51 -7.02
CA ARG A 143 -11.49 -14.70 -6.43
C ARG A 143 -10.02 -14.83 -6.81
N GLU A 144 -9.68 -14.55 -8.06
CA GLU A 144 -8.29 -14.60 -8.54
C GLU A 144 -7.39 -13.58 -7.84
N LEU A 145 -7.97 -12.46 -7.41
CA LEU A 145 -7.26 -11.41 -6.67
C LEU A 145 -7.20 -11.66 -5.14
N LEU A 146 -7.89 -12.69 -4.62
CA LEU A 146 -7.77 -13.06 -3.20
C LEU A 146 -6.40 -13.70 -2.91
N GLY A 147 -6.03 -13.75 -1.63
CA GLY A 147 -4.75 -14.31 -1.19
C GLY A 147 -3.53 -13.40 -1.43
N GLN A 148 -3.71 -12.27 -2.11
CA GLN A 148 -2.65 -11.29 -2.37
C GLN A 148 -2.46 -10.27 -1.22
N GLY A 149 -3.14 -10.48 -0.10
CA GLY A 149 -3.20 -9.55 1.02
C GLY A 149 -4.12 -8.35 0.77
N PRO A 150 -4.01 -7.29 1.60
CA PRO A 150 -4.85 -6.11 1.48
C PRO A 150 -4.64 -5.36 0.16
N LEU A 151 -5.69 -5.19 -0.62
CA LEU A 151 -5.66 -4.44 -1.87
C LEU A 151 -6.94 -3.62 -2.08
N ALA A 152 -6.85 -2.61 -2.93
CA ALA A 152 -8.00 -1.87 -3.43
C ALA A 152 -8.07 -1.97 -4.96
N VAL A 153 -9.29 -2.11 -5.48
CA VAL A 153 -9.56 -2.13 -6.92
C VAL A 153 -10.46 -0.95 -7.25
N ALA A 154 -9.95 0.00 -8.02
CA ALA A 154 -10.71 1.15 -8.48
C ALA A 154 -11.21 0.91 -9.90
N VAL A 155 -12.48 1.21 -10.16
CA VAL A 155 -13.07 1.15 -11.49
C VAL A 155 -12.83 2.48 -12.20
N LEU A 156 -12.08 2.43 -13.30
CA LEU A 156 -11.72 3.58 -14.12
C LEU A 156 -12.83 3.92 -15.10
N ASP A 157 -12.96 5.19 -15.48
CA ASP A 157 -13.80 5.58 -16.62
C ASP A 157 -13.20 5.01 -17.92
N GLU A 158 -14.04 4.30 -18.69
CA GLU A 158 -13.65 3.64 -19.94
C GLU A 158 -13.02 4.59 -20.97
N ARG A 159 -13.42 5.87 -20.97
CA ARG A 159 -12.90 6.91 -21.88
C ARG A 159 -11.46 7.31 -21.56
N THR A 160 -10.96 6.96 -20.37
CA THR A 160 -9.64 7.34 -19.89
C THR A 160 -8.62 6.19 -19.96
N LEU A 161 -9.02 5.04 -20.48
CA LEU A 161 -8.15 3.87 -20.56
C LEU A 161 -7.07 4.06 -21.64
N PRO A 162 -5.79 3.76 -21.33
CA PRO A 162 -4.69 3.98 -22.26
C PRO A 162 -4.69 2.99 -23.42
N ASP A 163 -5.16 1.76 -23.20
CA ASP A 163 -5.22 0.77 -24.26
C ASP A 163 -6.49 0.95 -25.10
N ALA A 164 -6.42 0.66 -26.40
CA ALA A 164 -7.59 0.64 -27.27
C ALA A 164 -8.47 -0.62 -27.03
N PRO A 165 -9.76 -0.59 -27.40
CA PRO A 165 -10.57 -1.81 -27.53
C PRO A 165 -9.87 -2.85 -28.40
N LEU A 166 -9.97 -4.13 -28.05
CA LEU A 166 -9.41 -5.21 -28.87
C LEU A 166 -10.22 -5.32 -30.18
N THR A 167 -9.54 -5.46 -31.30
CA THR A 167 -10.19 -5.77 -32.58
C THR A 167 -10.61 -7.24 -32.60
N ILE A 168 -11.84 -7.56 -33.00
CA ILE A 168 -12.33 -8.96 -33.09
C ILE A 168 -12.94 -9.23 -34.45
N GLU A 169 -12.57 -10.35 -35.07
CA GLU A 169 -13.16 -10.82 -36.33
C GLU A 169 -13.64 -12.28 -36.22
N PRO A 170 -14.91 -12.59 -36.58
CA PRO A 170 -15.97 -11.65 -36.96
C PRO A 170 -16.37 -10.73 -35.81
N ALA A 171 -16.96 -9.58 -36.12
CA ALA A 171 -17.39 -8.62 -35.10
C ALA A 171 -18.40 -9.28 -34.12
N PRO A 172 -18.22 -9.11 -32.80
CA PRO A 172 -19.11 -9.69 -31.82
C PRO A 172 -20.45 -8.96 -31.78
N SER A 173 -21.50 -9.67 -31.40
CA SER A 173 -22.83 -9.10 -31.17
C SER A 173 -22.90 -8.25 -29.90
N GLU A 174 -22.01 -8.48 -28.93
CA GLU A 174 -21.87 -7.70 -27.71
C GLU A 174 -20.38 -7.56 -27.38
N TYR A 175 -19.98 -6.35 -27.03
CA TYR A 175 -18.64 -6.02 -26.59
C TYR A 175 -18.71 -5.18 -25.32
N LEU A 176 -18.21 -5.72 -24.21
CA LEU A 176 -18.18 -5.04 -22.91
C LEU A 176 -16.73 -4.85 -22.46
N ARG A 177 -16.47 -3.72 -21.82
CA ARG A 177 -15.13 -3.35 -21.40
C ARG A 177 -15.15 -2.71 -20.02
N THR A 178 -14.24 -3.15 -19.16
CA THR A 178 -14.05 -2.59 -17.82
C THR A 178 -12.58 -2.35 -17.56
N GLY A 179 -12.22 -1.13 -17.15
CA GLY A 179 -10.88 -0.81 -16.67
C GLY A 179 -10.80 -0.80 -15.15
N LEU A 180 -9.81 -1.49 -14.60
CA LEU A 180 -9.59 -1.65 -13.17
C LEU A 180 -8.16 -1.26 -12.81
N TYR A 181 -7.99 -0.39 -11.81
CA TYR A 181 -6.70 -0.10 -11.22
C TYR A 181 -6.55 -0.84 -9.89
N ILE A 182 -5.55 -1.71 -9.78
CA ILE A 182 -5.24 -2.50 -8.59
C ILE A 182 -4.15 -1.78 -7.81
N LEU A 183 -4.49 -1.33 -6.60
CA LEU A 183 -3.58 -0.79 -5.62
C LEU A 183 -3.25 -1.90 -4.59
N PRO A 184 -2.06 -2.52 -4.66
CA PRO A 184 -1.65 -3.50 -3.67
C PRO A 184 -1.25 -2.84 -2.34
N ASN A 185 -1.12 -3.65 -1.30
CA ASN A 185 -0.56 -3.27 0.00
C ASN A 185 -1.29 -2.08 0.66
N VAL A 186 -2.63 -2.09 0.62
CA VAL A 186 -3.44 -1.03 1.23
C VAL A 186 -3.10 -0.94 2.72
N PRO A 187 -2.54 0.19 3.19
CA PRO A 187 -2.15 0.34 4.58
C PRO A 187 -3.37 0.30 5.50
N GLN A 188 -3.34 -0.59 6.48
CA GLN A 188 -4.23 -0.48 7.63
C GLN A 188 -3.56 0.48 8.62
N ALA A 189 -4.26 1.55 9.00
CA ALA A 189 -3.91 2.33 10.16
C ALA A 189 -4.02 1.38 11.35
N SER A 190 -2.89 1.00 11.90
CA SER A 190 -2.83 0.40 13.21
C SER A 190 -3.22 1.48 14.23
N THR A 191 -3.92 1.09 15.29
CA THR A 191 -3.75 1.78 16.57
C THR A 191 -2.25 1.75 16.85
N PRO A 192 -1.61 2.82 17.34
CA PRO A 192 -0.16 2.82 17.51
C PRO A 192 0.25 1.67 18.43
N THR A 193 0.75 0.58 17.84
CA THR A 193 1.42 -0.52 18.50
C THR A 193 2.92 -0.26 18.34
N PRO A 194 3.74 -0.33 19.41
CA PRO A 194 5.18 -0.06 19.34
C PRO A 194 5.88 -0.88 18.22
N PRO A 195 6.77 -0.32 17.38
CA PRO A 195 7.13 -0.95 16.08
C PRO A 195 8.28 -1.96 16.12
N THR A 196 8.09 -3.20 15.58
CA THR A 196 9.06 -4.34 15.56
C THR A 196 10.25 -4.19 14.62
N PRO A 197 11.42 -4.70 15.00
CA PRO A 197 12.63 -4.64 14.20
C PRO A 197 12.76 -5.49 12.93
N GLY A 198 12.64 -4.90 11.72
CA GLY A 198 13.30 -5.38 10.48
C GLY A 198 14.33 -4.42 9.81
N THR A 199 15.45 -4.99 9.36
CA THR A 199 16.69 -4.41 8.80
C THR A 199 16.54 -3.47 7.57
N PRO A 200 17.19 -2.28 7.50
CA PRO A 200 17.03 -1.38 6.37
C PRO A 200 18.03 -1.65 5.25
N THR A 201 17.50 -2.11 4.12
CA THR A 201 18.20 -2.06 2.83
C THR A 201 18.03 -0.66 2.22
N GLY A 202 19.12 0.11 2.21
CA GLY A 202 19.46 1.09 1.16
C GLY A 202 18.53 2.29 0.95
N GLY A 203 18.47 3.22 1.91
CA GLY A 203 18.10 4.61 1.63
C GLY A 203 19.33 5.44 1.25
N ALA A 204 19.15 6.52 0.47
CA ALA A 204 20.22 7.48 0.20
C ALA A 204 20.67 8.14 1.51
N ARG A 205 21.97 8.16 1.81
CA ARG A 205 22.50 8.79 3.03
C ARG A 205 22.20 10.29 3.03
N VAL A 206 21.60 10.79 4.11
CA VAL A 206 21.30 12.21 4.29
C VAL A 206 22.11 12.77 5.45
N THR A 207 22.58 14.01 5.30
CA THR A 207 23.25 14.73 6.38
C THR A 207 22.27 15.07 7.50
N PHE A 208 22.76 15.07 8.74
CA PHE A 208 21.97 15.45 9.89
C PHE A 208 22.83 16.23 10.88
N THR A 209 22.18 16.99 11.75
CA THR A 209 22.83 17.74 12.84
C THR A 209 22.18 17.33 14.15
N GLU A 210 22.97 16.92 15.14
CA GLU A 210 22.47 16.75 16.50
C GLU A 210 22.12 18.12 17.08
N VAL A 211 20.88 18.27 17.51
CA VAL A 211 20.34 19.52 18.06
C VAL A 211 20.48 19.52 19.57
N ALA A 212 20.14 18.39 20.20
CA ALA A 212 20.28 18.19 21.63
C ALA A 212 20.18 16.70 21.98
N SER A 213 20.70 16.32 23.15
CA SER A 213 20.52 15.00 23.74
C SER A 213 20.48 15.10 25.25
N GLY A 214 19.91 14.08 25.90
CA GLY A 214 19.75 14.06 27.35
C GLY A 214 19.25 12.73 27.90
N THR A 215 19.11 12.65 29.22
CA THR A 215 18.74 11.43 29.95
C THR A 215 17.44 11.55 30.75
N ASN A 216 16.68 12.64 30.60
CA ASN A 216 15.54 12.97 31.46
C ASN A 216 14.28 13.38 30.68
N ALA A 217 13.91 12.66 29.61
CA ALA A 217 12.64 12.89 28.92
C ALA A 217 11.42 12.48 29.75
N THR A 218 10.23 12.92 29.35
CA THR A 218 8.96 12.46 29.92
C THR A 218 8.49 11.12 29.32
N ALA A 219 9.09 10.69 28.20
CA ALA A 219 8.76 9.44 27.52
C ALA A 219 8.98 8.22 28.42
N THR A 220 7.93 7.41 28.59
CA THR A 220 7.97 6.18 29.40
C THR A 220 8.30 4.94 28.58
N ALA A 221 7.98 4.94 27.29
CA ALA A 221 8.29 3.88 26.34
C ALA A 221 9.14 4.40 25.17
N PHE A 222 9.73 3.48 24.41
CA PHE A 222 10.44 3.83 23.19
C PHE A 222 9.50 4.56 22.22
N SER A 223 9.95 5.69 21.67
CA SER A 223 9.22 6.40 20.62
C SER A 223 10.15 7.18 19.71
N ALA A 224 9.73 7.32 18.45
CA ALA A 224 10.38 8.17 17.48
C ALA A 224 9.33 9.09 16.83
N GLN A 225 9.64 10.37 16.72
CA GLN A 225 8.67 11.39 16.32
C GLN A 225 9.30 12.38 15.34
N LEU A 226 8.52 12.80 14.35
CA LEU A 226 8.89 13.82 13.38
C LEU A 226 8.16 15.12 13.68
N ALA A 227 8.87 16.23 13.52
CA ALA A 227 8.28 17.57 13.50
C ALA A 227 8.69 18.30 12.23
N THR A 228 7.68 18.59 11.42
CA THR A 228 7.75 19.42 10.21
C THR A 228 7.06 20.78 10.40
N THR A 229 6.43 21.01 11.57
CA THR A 229 5.77 22.27 11.95
C THR A 229 6.29 22.76 13.29
N SER A 230 6.24 24.07 13.52
CA SER A 230 6.67 24.69 14.78
C SER A 230 5.91 24.12 15.99
N ALA A 231 4.62 23.83 15.84
CA ALA A 231 3.81 23.20 16.87
C ALA A 231 4.29 21.78 17.21
N ALA A 232 4.61 20.97 16.21
CA ALA A 232 5.16 19.63 16.43
C ALA A 232 6.56 19.70 17.07
N ALA A 233 7.38 20.71 16.71
CA ALA A 233 8.70 20.92 17.30
C ALA A 233 8.61 21.30 18.79
N LEU A 234 7.62 22.13 19.16
CA LEU A 234 7.33 22.45 20.56
C LEU A 234 6.94 21.19 21.35
N ASN A 235 6.12 20.32 20.78
CA ASN A 235 5.74 19.06 21.43
C ASN A 235 6.94 18.12 21.63
N LEU A 236 7.83 18.02 20.64
CA LEU A 236 9.09 17.27 20.77
C LEU A 236 9.97 17.79 21.91
N TYR A 237 10.12 19.11 22.00
CA TYR A 237 10.90 19.74 23.08
C TYR A 237 10.23 19.58 24.45
N ALA A 238 8.91 19.71 24.53
CA ALA A 238 8.17 19.44 25.77
C ALA A 238 8.36 17.99 26.24
N GLN A 239 8.44 17.03 25.31
CA GLN A 239 8.72 15.64 25.65
C GLN A 239 10.18 15.43 26.10
N ALA A 240 11.14 16.04 25.42
CA ALA A 240 12.57 15.93 25.71
C ALA A 240 12.98 16.60 27.03
N TYR A 241 12.43 17.79 27.30
CA TYR A 241 12.78 18.63 28.44
C TYR A 241 11.75 18.61 29.57
N GLY A 242 10.65 17.86 29.45
CA GLY A 242 9.51 17.98 30.37
C GLY A 242 9.77 17.55 31.82
N ARG A 243 10.94 16.99 32.15
CA ARG A 243 11.39 16.76 33.54
C ARG A 243 12.42 17.80 34.02
N GLN A 244 12.65 18.85 33.24
CA GLN A 244 13.55 19.95 33.54
C GLN A 244 12.73 21.24 33.61
N THR A 245 13.05 22.11 34.57
CA THR A 245 12.47 23.44 34.64
C THR A 245 13.12 24.34 33.59
N GLY A 246 12.33 24.93 32.69
CA GLY A 246 12.82 25.85 31.66
C GLY A 246 13.26 25.17 30.37
N ALA A 247 12.33 24.49 29.68
CA ALA A 247 12.58 23.93 28.37
C ALA A 247 13.02 25.02 27.36
N PRO A 248 14.12 24.83 26.62
CA PRO A 248 14.56 25.79 25.61
C PRO A 248 13.57 25.86 24.46
N THR A 249 13.49 27.02 23.81
CA THR A 249 12.70 27.18 22.60
C THR A 249 13.30 26.35 21.46
N PRO A 250 12.50 25.57 20.71
CA PRO A 250 12.99 24.85 19.54
C PRO A 250 13.59 25.80 18.49
N PRO A 251 14.69 25.43 17.82
CA PRO A 251 15.20 26.19 16.69
C PRO A 251 14.21 26.18 15.52
N SER A 252 14.32 27.15 14.63
CA SER A 252 13.52 27.16 13.39
C SER A 252 13.84 25.92 12.54
N ILE A 253 12.78 25.23 12.12
CA ILE A 253 12.85 24.00 11.31
C ILE A 253 12.44 24.24 9.85
N THR A 254 12.36 25.50 9.39
CA THR A 254 12.04 25.80 7.99
C THR A 254 12.97 25.05 7.03
N GLY A 255 12.40 24.31 6.07
CA GLY A 255 13.15 23.49 5.11
C GLY A 255 13.83 22.25 5.72
N SER A 256 13.46 21.85 6.93
CA SER A 256 14.04 20.70 7.62
C SER A 256 12.99 19.96 8.43
N THR A 257 13.30 18.71 8.77
CA THR A 257 12.52 17.90 9.69
C THR A 257 13.32 17.70 10.96
N LEU A 258 12.73 18.00 12.09
CA LEU A 258 13.29 17.65 13.40
C LEU A 258 12.80 16.26 13.77
N VAL A 259 13.73 15.39 14.20
CA VAL A 259 13.45 14.02 14.57
C VAL A 259 13.86 13.81 16.02
N GLY A 260 12.93 13.35 16.85
CA GLY A 260 13.22 12.95 18.22
C GLY A 260 13.23 11.44 18.36
N VAL A 261 14.26 10.89 19.00
CA VAL A 261 14.35 9.49 19.41
C VAL A 261 14.40 9.42 20.92
N PHE A 262 13.45 8.70 21.51
CA PHE A 262 13.30 8.55 22.96
C PHE A 262 13.37 7.06 23.31
N LEU A 263 14.26 6.68 24.23
CA LEU A 263 14.40 5.29 24.65
C LEU A 263 13.30 4.82 25.60
N GLY A 264 12.57 5.75 26.22
CA GLY A 264 11.67 5.46 27.34
C GLY A 264 12.43 5.28 28.66
N GLN A 265 11.74 4.81 29.69
CA GLN A 265 12.34 4.64 31.02
C GLN A 265 13.41 3.54 31.03
N ARG A 266 14.50 3.79 31.75
CA ARG A 266 15.58 2.82 32.01
C ARG A 266 15.84 2.74 33.51
N PRO A 267 15.97 1.53 34.08
CA PRO A 267 16.03 1.33 35.54
C PRO A 267 17.35 1.77 36.17
N THR A 268 18.38 2.01 35.37
CA THR A 268 19.68 2.49 35.83
C THR A 268 20.12 3.75 35.09
N GLY A 269 21.00 4.51 35.73
CA GLY A 269 21.72 5.61 35.10
C GLY A 269 22.80 5.11 34.14
N GLY A 270 23.14 5.94 33.14
CA GLY A 270 24.25 5.67 32.20
C GLY A 270 23.83 5.14 30.84
N TYR A 271 22.53 4.98 30.58
CA TYR A 271 22.05 4.75 29.21
C TYR A 271 22.15 6.03 28.37
N THR A 272 22.69 5.93 27.16
CA THR A 272 22.68 7.00 26.17
C THR A 272 22.17 6.51 24.82
N VAL A 273 21.67 7.43 24.00
CA VAL A 273 21.24 7.18 22.62
C VAL A 273 21.88 8.22 21.72
N LYS A 274 22.48 7.78 20.61
CA LYS A 274 23.13 8.65 19.64
C LYS A 274 22.77 8.23 18.23
N VAL A 275 22.36 9.17 17.37
CA VAL A 275 22.16 8.90 15.94
C VAL A 275 23.51 8.82 15.25
N THR A 276 23.78 7.72 14.55
CA THR A 276 25.05 7.48 13.84
C THR A 276 24.90 7.57 12.32
N ASN A 277 23.71 7.30 11.79
CA ASN A 277 23.41 7.44 10.38
C ASN A 277 21.96 7.83 10.13
N VAL A 278 21.72 8.53 9.02
CA VAL A 278 20.38 8.85 8.53
C VAL A 278 20.34 8.51 7.05
N ALA A 279 19.37 7.68 6.67
CA ALA A 279 19.09 7.34 5.28
C ALA A 279 17.67 7.81 4.94
N ALA A 280 17.47 8.40 3.77
CA ALA A 280 16.16 8.73 3.25
C ALA A 280 15.79 7.80 2.08
N SER A 281 14.53 7.39 2.06
CA SER A 281 13.90 6.73 0.93
C SER A 281 12.51 7.33 0.75
N GLY A 282 12.33 8.12 -0.31
CA GLY A 282 11.13 8.93 -0.51
C GLY A 282 10.88 9.87 0.67
N SER A 283 9.69 9.78 1.28
CA SER A 283 9.30 10.56 2.46
C SER A 283 9.61 9.89 3.80
N THR A 284 10.38 8.78 3.79
CA THR A 284 10.75 8.02 4.99
C THR A 284 12.22 8.23 5.34
N LEU A 285 12.48 8.60 6.58
CA LEU A 285 13.80 8.55 7.19
C LEU A 285 14.01 7.22 7.90
N THR A 286 15.20 6.66 7.77
CA THR A 286 15.71 5.58 8.59
C THR A 286 16.91 6.09 9.38
N LEU A 287 16.76 6.20 10.70
CA LEU A 287 17.82 6.59 11.62
C LEU A 287 18.49 5.33 12.15
N THR A 288 19.79 5.21 11.96
CA THR A 288 20.62 4.26 12.70
C THR A 288 21.07 4.93 13.99
N VAL A 289 20.85 4.27 15.13
CA VAL A 289 21.20 4.78 16.45
C VAL A 289 22.05 3.77 17.20
N ARG A 290 23.02 4.29 17.95
CA ARG A 290 23.80 3.56 18.93
C ARG A 290 23.19 3.79 20.30
N VAL A 291 22.81 2.70 20.98
CA VAL A 291 22.43 2.72 22.39
C VAL A 291 23.62 2.22 23.21
N THR A 292 24.09 3.03 24.15
CA THR A 292 25.15 2.61 25.09
C THR A 292 24.50 2.32 26.42
N ALA A 293 24.63 1.08 26.91
CA ALA A 293 24.25 0.69 28.26
C ALA A 293 25.42 0.95 29.23
N PRO A 294 25.14 1.21 30.52
CA PRO A 294 26.19 1.30 31.53
C PRO A 294 26.90 -0.04 31.70
N SER A 295 28.22 -0.03 31.91
CA SER A 295 29.01 -1.20 32.30
C SER A 295 29.38 -1.14 33.78
N GLY A 296 29.31 -2.27 34.49
CA GLY A 296 29.61 -2.34 35.93
C GLY A 296 28.46 -1.91 36.84
N PHE A 297 28.78 -1.42 38.05
CA PHE A 297 27.78 -0.96 39.02
C PHE A 297 27.13 0.35 38.54
N ALA A 298 25.96 0.25 37.93
CA ALA A 298 25.17 1.40 37.52
C ALA A 298 24.38 1.98 38.70
N THR A 299 24.22 3.30 38.74
CA THR A 299 23.37 3.97 39.73
C THR A 299 21.91 3.57 39.52
N GLN A 300 21.20 3.22 40.60
CA GLN A 300 19.76 2.97 40.54
C GLN A 300 19.02 4.30 40.45
N ALA A 301 18.80 4.76 39.22
CA ALA A 301 18.06 5.97 38.91
C ALA A 301 17.25 5.71 37.65
N ILE A 302 15.93 5.98 37.72
CA ILE A 302 15.07 5.90 36.55
C ILE A 302 15.42 7.06 35.63
N THR A 303 16.03 6.76 34.49
CA THR A 303 16.37 7.73 33.44
C THR A 303 15.47 7.53 32.22
N SER A 304 15.42 8.51 31.32
CA SER A 304 14.72 8.42 30.04
C SER A 304 15.55 9.08 28.94
N PRO A 305 16.52 8.35 28.35
CA PRO A 305 17.43 8.88 27.35
C PRO A 305 16.75 9.28 26.04
N TRP A 306 17.25 10.34 25.44
CA TRP A 306 16.73 10.90 24.20
C TRP A 306 17.78 11.66 23.40
N THR A 307 17.53 11.81 22.11
CA THR A 307 18.30 12.66 21.20
C THR A 307 17.36 13.30 20.18
N LEU A 308 17.63 14.55 19.82
CA LEU A 308 16.96 15.31 18.78
C LEU A 308 17.96 15.60 17.66
N VAL A 309 17.61 15.26 16.43
CA VAL A 309 18.41 15.56 15.25
C VAL A 309 17.60 16.33 14.22
N ARG A 310 18.26 17.25 13.52
CA ARG A 310 17.71 17.98 12.39
C ARG A 310 18.20 17.35 11.10
N VAL A 311 17.26 17.08 10.19
CA VAL A 311 17.54 16.51 8.87
C VAL A 311 17.00 17.47 7.80
N PRO A 312 17.80 17.89 6.81
CA PRO A 312 17.32 18.72 5.71
C PRO A 312 16.23 18.00 4.89
N GLY A 313 15.19 18.74 4.50
CA GLY A 313 14.05 18.20 3.77
C GLY A 313 12.82 17.94 4.65
N THR A 314 11.72 17.54 4.00
CA THR A 314 10.43 17.29 4.65
C THR A 314 10.10 15.80 4.56
N TYR A 315 9.93 15.15 5.71
CA TYR A 315 9.64 13.72 5.79
C TYR A 315 8.38 13.47 6.61
N THR A 316 7.67 12.39 6.26
CA THR A 316 6.39 12.04 6.89
C THR A 316 6.48 10.75 7.70
N ARG A 317 7.57 9.99 7.57
CA ARG A 317 7.79 8.75 8.31
C ARG A 317 9.23 8.64 8.81
N VAL A 318 9.39 8.07 10.00
CA VAL A 318 10.69 7.73 10.57
C VAL A 318 10.70 6.29 11.06
N ASN A 319 11.74 5.56 10.67
CA ASN A 319 12.12 4.27 11.20
C ASN A 319 13.42 4.45 12.00
N VAL A 320 13.55 3.76 13.13
CA VAL A 320 14.76 3.82 13.96
C VAL A 320 15.30 2.42 14.13
N VAL A 321 16.58 2.24 13.82
CA VAL A 321 17.32 0.98 13.83
C VAL A 321 18.61 1.07 14.62
N ASP A 322 19.11 -0.05 15.11
CA ASP A 322 20.43 -0.21 15.68
C ASP A 322 21.51 -0.29 14.59
N GLU A 323 22.77 -0.41 15.01
CA GLU A 323 23.93 -0.46 14.10
C GLU A 323 23.98 -1.73 13.24
N GLN A 324 23.25 -2.77 13.64
CA GLN A 324 23.05 -4.03 12.92
C GLN A 324 21.84 -3.95 11.98
N GLY A 325 21.15 -2.81 11.98
CA GLY A 325 19.97 -2.54 11.19
C GLY A 325 18.68 -3.04 11.82
N GLN A 326 18.67 -3.75 12.95
CA GLN A 326 17.40 -4.13 13.59
C GLN A 326 16.72 -2.86 14.12
N PRO A 327 15.46 -2.54 13.78
CA PRO A 327 14.70 -1.55 14.52
C PRO A 327 14.77 -1.69 16.04
N ILE A 328 14.38 -0.65 16.73
CA ILE A 328 14.44 -0.65 18.19
C ILE A 328 13.00 -0.72 18.70
N GLN A 329 12.63 -1.87 19.26
CA GLN A 329 11.35 -2.00 19.98
C GLN A 329 11.47 -1.66 21.45
N GLY A 330 10.39 -1.10 21.98
CA GLY A 330 10.17 -1.00 23.41
C GLY A 330 10.03 -2.38 24.05
N GLY A 331 11.17 -2.98 24.42
CA GLY A 331 11.39 -3.91 25.52
C GLY A 331 10.57 -5.21 25.61
N SER A 332 11.26 -6.34 25.46
CA SER A 332 11.14 -7.45 26.41
C SER A 332 12.51 -8.11 26.56
N GLU A 333 13.08 -8.02 27.77
CA GLU A 333 14.18 -8.87 28.20
C GLU A 333 13.73 -10.33 28.12
N SER A 334 14.41 -11.16 27.33
CA SER A 334 14.30 -12.61 27.43
C SER A 334 15.17 -13.07 28.60
N ARG A 335 14.53 -13.67 29.61
CA ARG A 335 15.15 -14.54 30.62
C ARG A 335 15.92 -15.69 29.97
#